data_AF-F2JXZ6-F1
#
_entry.id   AF-F2JXZ6-F1
#
_cell.length_a   1.000
_cell.length_b   1.000
_cell.length_c   1.000
_cell.angle_alpha   90.00
_cell.angle_beta   90.00
_cell.angle_gamma   90.00
#
_symmetry.space_group_name_H-M   'P 1'
#
loop_
_entity.id
_entity.type
_entity.pdbx_description
1 polymer ?
#
loop_
_entity_poly.entity_id
_entity_poly.type
_entity_poly.pdbx_seq_one_letter_code
_entity_poly.pdbx_strand_id
1 'polypeptide(L)'
;MQKLSLSVVFITVSLAGCDLDGSGSSSSSSNSSSSSVAVEMEGKFPTGLSVASPLQRSSSATTASRMLNRTASDAKYSMEAISTEIEAVSASASAFSSKFDISHFFTDVGSAECFGPAVPYANHPDGTAGNSGTLPSGDVGIWTETNGSTNEACAAAELNAQMRGAANRTFMSMMSFAGLLAVARLDGVSLPTAGGTPVDLSSSLSSRMPSSISVTTAQLSQSSAGVWSYTLEFEYTDSTPPTGATTPQTIGLRMEHTPGSSSTAYEGVIQYQMDDYYSPSGNCTADTHGGANITHNGSLHYKRNGDNIVTQHRYGNLCGHDQTNFSEAITGKTLQHLSPTSAWDNNFSILTAEFDRTDRSGSYAYTWQAGFGDGSSRILFVGLNSGGNDGESYYGYGDSVNASTSGDITGLYCNWAGPGTHTLHAYAQRQFLSYSSSSNQYELSSSASSNIRYAPTTSCLYETEVTGNEFRYDRDIDSVLTDETDVTALVYSSGSAPTGYNDLDLMSPTIGSTTYTSIMDAIVNGRHFSKPTYP
;
A
#
# COMPACT_ATOMS: atom_id res chain seq x y z
N MET A 1 -13.59 27.62 72.19
CA MET A 1 -13.33 27.00 70.88
C MET A 1 -12.11 27.69 70.30
N GLN A 2 -11.03 26.93 70.23
CA GLN A 2 -9.62 27.31 70.08
C GLN A 2 -9.12 26.37 68.96
N LYS A 3 -8.45 26.79 67.89
CA LYS A 3 -6.99 27.06 67.79
C LYS A 3 -6.73 27.44 66.31
N LEU A 4 -6.03 28.54 66.03
CA LEU A 4 -4.58 28.71 65.89
C LEU A 4 -3.96 28.07 64.63
N SER A 5 -3.55 28.96 63.71
CA SER A 5 -2.30 29.03 62.90
C SER A 5 -1.55 27.75 62.56
N LEU A 6 -1.19 27.56 61.27
CA LEU A 6 0.21 27.43 60.84
C LEU A 6 0.38 27.49 59.30
N SER A 7 1.21 28.42 58.83
CA SER A 7 1.88 28.37 57.53
C SER A 7 3.07 27.43 57.60
N VAL A 8 3.29 26.54 56.63
CA VAL A 8 4.62 25.96 56.38
C VAL A 8 4.88 25.75 54.89
N VAL A 9 5.97 26.40 54.48
CA VAL A 9 6.75 26.28 53.24
C VAL A 9 7.34 24.87 53.13
N PHE A 10 7.17 24.19 51.99
CA PHE A 10 7.95 22.98 51.71
C PHE A 10 9.32 23.36 51.14
N ILE A 11 10.34 23.17 51.97
CA ILE A 11 11.76 23.25 51.66
C ILE A 11 12.21 21.89 51.09
N THR A 12 12.90 21.96 49.96
CA THR A 12 13.74 20.90 49.37
C THR A 12 14.86 20.46 50.32
N VAL A 13 15.01 19.15 50.55
CA VAL A 13 16.22 18.56 51.15
C VAL A 13 16.93 17.73 50.09
N SER A 14 18.03 18.29 49.61
CA SER A 14 19.13 17.62 48.93
C SER A 14 20.05 16.93 49.96
N LEU A 15 20.36 15.66 49.73
CA LEU A 15 21.51 14.99 50.36
C LEU A 15 22.70 15.10 49.40
N ALA A 16 23.65 15.97 49.76
CA ALA A 16 24.99 16.01 49.20
C ALA A 16 25.93 15.23 50.12
N GLY A 17 26.77 14.40 49.52
CA GLY A 17 27.94 13.77 50.15
C GLY A 17 29.16 14.03 49.28
N CYS A 18 29.95 15.02 49.72
CA CYS A 18 31.20 15.58 49.22
C CYS A 18 32.30 14.52 48.95
N ASP A 19 33.12 14.57 47.90
CA ASP A 19 34.14 15.56 47.44
C ASP A 19 35.56 15.09 47.84
N LEU A 20 36.51 15.24 46.92
CA LEU A 20 37.94 15.56 47.14
C LEU A 20 38.75 15.46 45.83
N ASP A 21 39.03 16.65 45.29
CA ASP A 21 40.28 17.13 44.67
C ASP A 21 40.87 16.48 43.40
N GLY A 22 40.99 17.32 42.37
CA GLY A 22 42.27 17.51 41.67
C GLY A 22 42.34 17.14 40.19
N SER A 23 42.22 18.16 39.34
CA SER A 23 42.80 18.29 37.98
C SER A 23 42.27 17.36 36.87
N GLY A 24 41.53 17.93 35.91
CA GLY A 24 41.23 17.24 34.65
C GLY A 24 40.36 18.07 33.70
N SER A 25 40.91 18.39 32.54
CA SER A 25 40.38 19.11 31.39
C SER A 25 38.86 19.10 31.16
N SER A 26 38.34 20.28 30.84
CA SER A 26 37.03 20.49 30.22
C SER A 26 36.88 19.66 28.94
N SER A 27 35.97 18.69 28.94
CA SER A 27 35.40 18.12 27.72
C SER A 27 33.91 18.42 27.70
N SER A 28 33.53 19.28 26.76
CA SER A 28 32.16 19.52 26.36
C SER A 28 31.55 18.24 25.79
N SER A 29 30.53 17.71 26.45
CA SER A 29 29.69 16.65 25.90
C SER A 29 28.81 17.22 24.78
N SER A 30 29.22 16.94 23.54
CA SER A 30 28.49 17.27 22.33
C SER A 30 27.26 16.37 22.17
N ASN A 31 26.08 16.99 22.18
CA ASN A 31 24.81 16.38 21.76
C ASN A 31 24.89 16.07 20.25
N SER A 32 25.22 14.82 19.89
CA SER A 32 25.67 14.44 18.54
C SER A 32 24.94 13.22 17.95
N SER A 33 23.63 13.06 18.20
CA SER A 33 22.90 11.83 17.82
C SER A 33 21.84 11.94 16.72
N SER A 34 21.42 13.13 16.25
CA SER A 34 20.47 13.24 15.12
C SER A 34 20.99 14.04 13.91
N SER A 35 21.76 15.11 14.13
CA SER A 35 22.31 15.91 13.03
C SER A 35 23.47 15.22 12.28
N SER A 36 24.25 14.38 12.97
CA SER A 36 25.40 13.66 12.40
C SER A 36 24.98 12.55 11.43
N VAL A 37 23.83 11.91 11.67
CA VAL A 37 23.30 10.82 10.84
C VAL A 37 22.72 11.34 9.53
N ALA A 38 21.96 12.43 9.58
CA ALA A 38 21.38 13.07 8.39
C ALA A 38 22.46 13.51 7.40
N VAL A 39 23.58 14.04 7.91
CA VAL A 39 24.76 14.46 7.10
C VAL A 39 25.45 13.26 6.43
N GLU A 40 25.46 12.09 7.07
CA GLU A 40 26.09 10.90 6.49
C GLU A 40 25.26 10.29 5.37
N MET A 41 23.93 10.28 5.49
CA MET A 41 23.00 9.78 4.47
C MET A 41 22.82 10.73 3.29
N GLU A 42 23.13 12.01 3.50
CA GLU A 42 22.98 13.05 2.49
C GLU A 42 23.71 12.70 1.19
N GLY A 43 22.91 12.65 0.11
CA GLY A 43 23.38 12.34 -1.25
C GLY A 43 23.89 10.91 -1.44
N LYS A 44 23.55 9.97 -0.56
CA LYS A 44 23.91 8.55 -0.70
C LYS A 44 22.68 7.67 -0.70
N PHE A 45 21.68 8.07 0.09
CA PHE A 45 20.46 7.31 0.32
C PHE A 45 19.22 8.21 0.19
N PRO A 46 18.07 7.70 -0.28
CA PRO A 46 16.86 8.50 -0.42
C PRO A 46 16.19 8.80 0.92
N THR A 47 16.63 9.87 1.59
CA THR A 47 16.07 10.31 2.87
C THR A 47 14.67 10.88 2.71
N GLY A 48 13.80 10.68 3.70
CA GLY A 48 12.41 11.13 3.67
C GLY A 48 11.52 10.49 2.61
N LEU A 49 11.95 9.40 1.95
CA LEU A 49 11.09 8.58 1.08
C LEU A 49 10.25 7.61 1.92
N SER A 50 9.00 7.40 1.53
CA SER A 50 8.16 6.34 2.06
C SER A 50 7.15 5.88 1.00
N VAL A 51 6.77 4.60 1.07
CA VAL A 51 5.70 4.01 0.27
C VAL A 51 4.75 3.34 1.24
N ALA A 52 3.55 3.90 1.36
CA ALA A 52 2.50 3.44 2.25
C ALA A 52 1.18 4.10 1.85
N SER A 53 0.07 3.62 2.40
CA SER A 53 -1.21 4.26 2.14
C SER A 53 -1.23 5.69 2.70
N PRO A 54 -1.66 6.69 1.92
CA PRO A 54 -1.83 8.07 2.41
C PRO A 54 -2.99 8.20 3.40
N LEU A 55 -3.83 7.15 3.49
CA LEU A 55 -5.00 7.08 4.35
C LEU A 55 -4.69 6.45 5.71
N GLN A 56 -3.48 5.91 5.91
CA GLN A 56 -3.00 5.52 7.24
C GLN A 56 -2.22 6.66 7.89
N ARG A 57 -2.79 7.22 8.97
CA ARG A 57 -2.12 8.21 9.81
C ARG A 57 -1.85 7.65 11.19
N SER A 58 -0.70 7.99 11.75
CA SER A 58 -0.40 7.79 13.16
C SER A 58 -0.12 9.14 13.82
N SER A 59 -0.62 9.32 15.03
CA SER A 59 -0.48 10.58 15.79
C SER A 59 0.67 10.56 16.80
N SER A 60 1.52 9.53 16.84
CA SER A 60 2.61 9.48 17.84
C SER A 60 3.78 8.55 17.49
N ALA A 61 4.96 8.91 17.99
CA ALA A 61 6.22 8.15 17.90
C ALA A 61 6.17 6.72 18.49
N THR A 62 5.10 6.38 19.23
CA THR A 62 4.86 5.05 19.81
C THR A 62 4.49 3.98 18.75
N THR A 63 4.24 4.37 17.49
CA THR A 63 3.83 3.48 16.39
C THR A 63 4.99 2.72 15.75
N ALA A 64 6.23 3.21 15.87
CA ALA A 64 7.45 2.49 15.47
C ALA A 64 7.50 1.06 16.06
N SER A 65 7.10 0.91 17.33
CA SER A 65 7.03 -0.39 18.02
C SER A 65 5.82 -1.25 17.61
N ARG A 66 4.80 -0.68 16.95
CA ARG A 66 3.62 -1.41 16.45
C ARG A 66 3.80 -1.99 15.04
N MET A 67 4.66 -1.40 14.20
CA MET A 67 5.02 -2.00 12.90
C MET A 67 5.67 -3.39 13.06
N LEU A 68 6.42 -3.59 14.14
CA LEU A 68 7.18 -4.80 14.41
C LEU A 68 6.38 -5.88 15.16
N ASN A 69 5.10 -5.65 15.45
CA ASN A 69 4.28 -6.59 16.22
C ASN A 69 3.24 -7.27 15.32
N ARG A 70 3.60 -8.46 14.78
CA ARG A 70 2.77 -9.32 13.91
C ARG A 70 1.33 -9.59 14.40
N THR A 71 1.05 -9.39 15.68
CA THR A 71 -0.24 -9.70 16.31
C THR A 71 -1.25 -8.55 16.30
N ALA A 72 -0.83 -7.33 15.93
CA ALA A 72 -1.76 -6.21 15.81
C ALA A 72 -2.39 -6.23 14.41
N SER A 73 -3.63 -6.72 14.32
CA SER A 73 -4.54 -6.47 13.18
C SER A 73 -4.65 -4.97 12.82
N ASP A 74 -4.21 -4.09 13.72
CA ASP A 74 -4.27 -2.62 13.62
C ASP A 74 -2.90 -1.95 13.43
N ALA A 75 -1.86 -2.69 13.00
CA ALA A 75 -0.55 -2.08 12.72
C ALA A 75 -0.68 -1.09 11.55
N LYS A 76 -0.76 0.21 11.87
CA LYS A 76 -0.80 1.30 10.88
C LYS A 76 0.61 1.58 10.35
N TYR A 77 0.80 1.38 9.05
CA TYR A 77 2.03 1.69 8.33
C TYR A 77 2.00 3.12 7.79
N SER A 78 2.01 4.12 8.68
CA SER A 78 2.03 5.51 8.23
C SER A 78 3.35 5.86 7.54
N MET A 79 3.25 6.70 6.51
CA MET A 79 4.40 7.22 5.75
C MET A 79 5.46 7.86 6.67
N GLU A 80 5.03 8.61 7.69
CA GLU A 80 5.94 9.28 8.63
C GLU A 80 6.73 8.28 9.47
N ALA A 81 6.06 7.26 10.00
CA ALA A 81 6.71 6.27 10.83
C ALA A 81 7.67 5.39 10.00
N ILE A 82 7.32 5.02 8.76
CA ILE A 82 8.22 4.30 7.84
C ILE A 82 9.50 5.09 7.60
N SER A 83 9.38 6.38 7.24
CA SER A 83 10.54 7.21 6.92
C SER A 83 11.47 7.39 8.12
N THR A 84 10.89 7.59 9.32
CA THR A 84 11.64 7.75 10.57
C THR A 84 12.45 6.50 10.91
N GLU A 85 11.86 5.32 10.73
CA GLU A 85 12.50 4.04 11.05
C GLU A 85 13.66 3.71 10.12
N ILE A 86 13.51 3.96 8.82
CA ILE A 86 14.57 3.79 7.82
C ILE A 86 15.76 4.70 8.17
N GLU A 87 15.49 5.95 8.52
CA GLU A 87 16.54 6.90 8.92
C GLU A 87 17.22 6.49 10.23
N ALA A 88 16.47 5.97 11.20
CA ALA A 88 17.04 5.47 12.46
C ALA A 88 17.98 4.26 12.25
N VAL A 89 17.68 3.37 11.31
CA VAL A 89 18.56 2.23 10.99
C VAL A 89 19.89 2.66 10.39
N SER A 90 19.88 3.67 9.51
CA SER A 90 21.13 4.21 8.95
C SER A 90 22.06 4.82 10.00
N ALA A 91 21.51 5.21 11.16
CA ALA A 91 22.27 5.75 12.29
C ALA A 91 23.02 4.65 13.04
N SER A 92 22.45 3.45 13.10
CA SER A 92 22.80 2.45 14.10
C SER A 92 22.61 1.02 13.59
N ALA A 93 23.71 0.28 13.49
CA ALA A 93 23.66 -1.13 13.14
C ALA A 93 22.94 -1.98 14.21
N SER A 94 22.87 -1.54 15.47
CA SER A 94 22.05 -2.23 16.47
C SER A 94 20.56 -1.98 16.24
N ALA A 95 20.18 -0.80 15.75
CA ALA A 95 18.82 -0.52 15.31
C ALA A 95 18.46 -1.43 14.12
N PHE A 96 19.36 -1.59 13.15
CA PHE A 96 19.19 -2.54 12.04
C PHE A 96 18.88 -3.96 12.55
N SER A 97 19.77 -4.55 13.35
CA SER A 97 19.59 -5.93 13.85
C SER A 97 18.30 -6.11 14.66
N SER A 98 17.86 -5.09 15.39
CA SER A 98 16.64 -5.16 16.21
C SER A 98 15.34 -5.01 15.41
N LYS A 99 15.41 -4.45 14.20
CA LYS A 99 14.24 -4.07 13.38
C LYS A 99 14.12 -4.85 12.08
N PHE A 100 15.19 -5.55 11.68
CA PHE A 100 15.15 -6.44 10.54
C PHE A 100 14.22 -7.62 10.86
N ASP A 101 13.14 -7.74 10.08
CA ASP A 101 12.18 -8.83 10.18
C ASP A 101 11.84 -9.31 8.77
N ILE A 102 12.27 -10.53 8.47
CA ILE A 102 12.13 -11.18 7.17
C ILE A 102 10.65 -11.30 6.75
N SER A 103 9.72 -11.37 7.70
CA SER A 103 8.30 -11.58 7.41
C SER A 103 7.62 -10.41 6.70
N HIS A 104 8.22 -9.21 6.72
CA HIS A 104 7.75 -8.08 5.90
C HIS A 104 7.85 -8.36 4.40
N PHE A 105 8.77 -9.23 3.95
CA PHE A 105 8.85 -9.61 2.55
C PHE A 105 7.70 -10.51 2.09
N PHE A 106 7.18 -11.32 3.01
CA PHE A 106 6.14 -12.34 2.78
C PHE A 106 4.76 -11.89 3.27
N THR A 107 4.51 -10.58 3.33
CA THR A 107 3.21 -10.07 3.79
C THR A 107 2.13 -10.33 2.75
N ASP A 108 1.12 -11.11 3.16
CA ASP A 108 -0.10 -11.31 2.37
C ASP A 108 -0.93 -10.02 2.29
N VAL A 109 -1.54 -9.85 1.11
CA VAL A 109 -2.48 -8.77 0.83
C VAL A 109 -3.88 -9.37 0.78
N GLY A 110 -4.80 -8.74 1.51
CA GLY A 110 -6.22 -9.09 1.49
C GLY A 110 -7.05 -7.82 1.44
N SER A 111 -8.30 -7.92 1.02
CA SER A 111 -9.24 -6.81 1.01
C SER A 111 -9.75 -6.47 2.41
N ALA A 112 -10.25 -5.25 2.56
CA ALA A 112 -11.03 -4.83 3.72
C ALA A 112 -12.34 -5.63 3.80
N GLU A 113 -12.85 -5.80 5.02
CA GLU A 113 -14.06 -6.61 5.28
C GLU A 113 -15.29 -6.09 4.51
N CYS A 114 -15.37 -4.77 4.34
CA CYS A 114 -16.45 -4.11 3.63
C CYS A 114 -16.36 -4.17 2.11
N PHE A 115 -15.24 -4.64 1.54
CA PHE A 115 -14.96 -4.47 0.10
C PHE A 115 -14.98 -5.77 -0.68
N GLY A 116 -15.79 -5.81 -1.75
CA GLY A 116 -15.77 -6.88 -2.76
C GLY A 116 -15.98 -8.29 -2.21
N PRO A 117 -16.91 -8.55 -1.28
CA PRO A 117 -17.24 -9.91 -0.85
C PRO A 117 -17.78 -10.74 -2.02
N ALA A 118 -17.91 -12.05 -1.82
CA ALA A 118 -18.77 -12.86 -2.68
C ALA A 118 -20.24 -12.45 -2.45
N VAL A 119 -21.02 -12.28 -3.51
CA VAL A 119 -22.39 -11.74 -3.42
C VAL A 119 -23.41 -12.80 -3.84
N PRO A 120 -24.12 -13.43 -2.89
CA PRO A 120 -25.29 -14.25 -3.18
C PRO A 120 -26.35 -13.50 -4.00
N TYR A 121 -27.05 -14.22 -4.87
CA TYR A 121 -28.20 -13.70 -5.61
C TYR A 121 -29.26 -14.77 -5.91
N ALA A 122 -30.47 -14.31 -6.19
CA ALA A 122 -31.59 -15.10 -6.70
C ALA A 122 -32.31 -14.39 -7.84
N ASN A 123 -32.73 -15.15 -8.85
CA ASN A 123 -33.48 -14.72 -10.04
C ASN A 123 -32.80 -13.58 -10.81
N HIS A 124 -31.53 -13.76 -11.16
CA HIS A 124 -30.77 -12.72 -11.87
C HIS A 124 -31.40 -12.40 -13.25
N PRO A 125 -31.67 -11.12 -13.56
CA PRO A 125 -32.42 -10.75 -14.77
C PRO A 125 -31.65 -11.07 -16.07
N ASP A 126 -30.33 -10.99 -16.04
CA ASP A 126 -29.47 -11.36 -17.18
C ASP A 126 -29.28 -12.88 -17.37
N GLY A 127 -29.90 -13.70 -16.51
CA GLY A 127 -29.80 -15.15 -16.54
C GLY A 127 -31.05 -15.84 -17.06
N THR A 128 -31.01 -17.18 -17.05
CA THR A 128 -32.22 -17.98 -17.28
C THR A 128 -33.16 -17.84 -16.09
N ALA A 129 -34.46 -17.69 -16.33
CA ALA A 129 -35.46 -17.51 -15.27
C ALA A 129 -35.33 -18.53 -14.12
N GLY A 130 -35.33 -18.02 -12.87
CA GLY A 130 -35.21 -18.84 -11.66
C GLY A 130 -33.78 -19.21 -11.28
N ASN A 131 -32.76 -18.59 -11.88
CA ASN A 131 -31.36 -18.86 -11.54
C ASN A 131 -30.94 -18.18 -10.23
N SER A 132 -30.21 -18.90 -9.39
CA SER A 132 -29.60 -18.38 -8.17
C SER A 132 -28.14 -18.82 -8.10
N GLY A 133 -27.32 -18.07 -7.37
CA GLY A 133 -25.91 -18.37 -7.25
C GLY A 133 -25.18 -17.37 -6.37
N THR A 134 -23.87 -17.33 -6.53
CA THR A 134 -22.98 -16.40 -5.84
C THR A 134 -22.03 -15.79 -6.86
N LEU A 135 -21.99 -14.47 -6.91
CA LEU A 135 -21.00 -13.72 -7.67
C LEU A 135 -19.66 -13.80 -6.93
N PRO A 136 -18.55 -14.08 -7.63
CA PRO A 136 -17.24 -14.15 -6.99
C PRO A 136 -16.82 -12.84 -6.31
N SER A 137 -15.95 -12.96 -5.30
CA SER A 137 -15.35 -11.82 -4.62
C SER A 137 -14.56 -10.93 -5.58
N GLY A 138 -14.65 -9.61 -5.40
CA GLY A 138 -13.92 -8.59 -6.15
C GLY A 138 -14.41 -8.31 -7.57
N ASP A 139 -15.22 -9.20 -8.16
CA ASP A 139 -15.61 -9.11 -9.58
C ASP A 139 -16.71 -8.11 -9.86
N VAL A 140 -17.64 -7.88 -8.94
CA VAL A 140 -18.65 -6.82 -9.13
C VAL A 140 -18.21 -5.52 -8.49
N GLY A 141 -17.34 -5.55 -7.48
CA GLY A 141 -16.97 -4.34 -6.74
C GLY A 141 -18.17 -3.76 -6.00
N ILE A 142 -18.96 -4.61 -5.34
CA ILE A 142 -19.96 -4.23 -4.34
C ILE A 142 -19.25 -4.07 -2.99
N TRP A 143 -19.61 -3.05 -2.22
CA TRP A 143 -19.00 -2.75 -0.94
C TRP A 143 -19.89 -1.85 -0.09
N THR A 144 -19.71 -1.87 1.23
CA THR A 144 -20.47 -1.04 2.17
C THR A 144 -19.79 0.30 2.43
N GLU A 145 -20.53 1.25 3.02
CA GLU A 145 -20.03 2.60 3.29
C GLU A 145 -18.83 2.61 4.26
N THR A 146 -18.84 1.73 5.26
CA THR A 146 -17.87 1.68 6.36
C THR A 146 -17.25 0.30 6.54
N ASN A 147 -16.03 0.25 7.06
CA ASN A 147 -15.30 -1.00 7.29
C ASN A 147 -15.79 -1.74 8.55
N GLY A 148 -16.68 -2.72 8.33
CA GLY A 148 -17.24 -3.57 9.37
C GLY A 148 -17.91 -2.74 10.47
N SER A 149 -17.47 -2.94 11.71
CA SER A 149 -17.96 -2.20 12.89
C SER A 149 -17.25 -0.86 13.15
N THR A 150 -16.30 -0.46 12.30
CA THR A 150 -15.58 0.81 12.43
C THR A 150 -16.26 1.94 11.65
N ASN A 151 -15.87 3.19 11.90
CA ASN A 151 -16.32 4.34 11.13
C ASN A 151 -15.40 4.64 9.92
N GLU A 152 -14.36 3.83 9.70
CA GLU A 152 -13.44 4.04 8.59
C GLU A 152 -14.19 3.88 7.27
N ALA A 153 -14.09 4.88 6.40
CA ALA A 153 -14.65 4.83 5.06
C ALA A 153 -14.06 3.62 4.32
N CYS A 154 -14.90 2.81 3.69
CA CYS A 154 -14.45 1.53 3.18
C CYS A 154 -13.38 1.64 2.08
N ALA A 155 -13.39 2.67 1.23
CA ALA A 155 -12.32 2.88 0.24
C ALA A 155 -10.98 3.21 0.90
N ALA A 156 -11.01 3.86 2.06
CA ALA A 156 -9.81 4.10 2.84
C ALA A 156 -9.27 2.79 3.43
N ALA A 157 -10.14 1.98 4.02
CA ALA A 157 -9.79 0.67 4.53
C ALA A 157 -9.24 -0.25 3.42
N GLU A 158 -9.86 -0.26 2.24
CA GLU A 158 -9.40 -1.08 1.12
C GLU A 158 -8.04 -0.65 0.61
N LEU A 159 -7.81 0.66 0.38
CA LEU A 159 -6.49 1.13 -0.03
C LEU A 159 -5.42 0.81 1.04
N ASN A 160 -5.76 0.96 2.32
CA ASN A 160 -4.89 0.60 3.43
C ASN A 160 -4.51 -0.89 3.40
N ALA A 161 -5.48 -1.77 3.16
CA ALA A 161 -5.29 -3.21 3.11
C ALA A 161 -4.46 -3.64 1.89
N GLN A 162 -4.80 -3.11 0.71
CA GLN A 162 -4.13 -3.38 -0.56
C GLN A 162 -2.66 -2.93 -0.58
N MET A 163 -2.37 -1.75 0.01
CA MET A 163 -1.01 -1.20 0.02
C MET A 163 -0.09 -1.86 1.05
N ARG A 164 -0.60 -2.73 1.94
CA ARG A 164 0.19 -3.35 3.01
C ARG A 164 1.40 -4.13 2.47
N GLY A 165 1.21 -4.90 1.40
CA GLY A 165 2.28 -5.66 0.78
C GLY A 165 3.35 -4.78 0.12
N ALA A 166 2.94 -3.72 -0.59
CA ALA A 166 3.85 -2.75 -1.19
C ALA A 166 4.67 -1.99 -0.12
N ALA A 167 4.01 -1.57 0.95
CA ALA A 167 4.62 -0.86 2.07
C ALA A 167 5.67 -1.73 2.76
N ASN A 168 5.31 -2.97 3.14
CA ASN A 168 6.21 -3.85 3.88
C ASN A 168 7.44 -4.28 3.09
N ARG A 169 7.25 -4.69 1.82
CA ARG A 169 8.37 -5.12 0.97
C ARG A 169 9.31 -3.96 0.67
N THR A 170 8.78 -2.79 0.38
CA THR A 170 9.60 -1.58 0.15
C THR A 170 10.31 -1.16 1.43
N PHE A 171 9.59 -1.14 2.56
CA PHE A 171 10.17 -0.81 3.87
C PHE A 171 11.35 -1.71 4.20
N MET A 172 11.19 -3.04 4.14
CA MET A 172 12.26 -3.95 4.50
C MET A 172 13.41 -3.93 3.48
N SER A 173 13.13 -3.67 2.19
CA SER A 173 14.17 -3.43 1.19
C SER A 173 15.02 -2.21 1.54
N MET A 174 14.36 -1.08 1.84
CA MET A 174 15.00 0.17 2.24
C MET A 174 15.80 0.04 3.54
N MET A 175 15.25 -0.67 4.53
CA MET A 175 15.93 -1.00 5.77
C MET A 175 17.21 -1.81 5.53
N SER A 176 17.16 -2.78 4.61
CA SER A 176 18.32 -3.59 4.21
C SER A 176 19.41 -2.75 3.56
N PHE A 177 19.04 -1.84 2.65
CA PHE A 177 20.00 -0.90 2.03
C PHE A 177 20.59 0.09 3.03
N ALA A 178 19.78 0.66 3.92
CA ALA A 178 20.25 1.54 5.00
C ALA A 178 21.18 0.78 5.97
N GLY A 179 20.91 -0.51 6.21
CA GLY A 179 21.75 -1.42 6.98
C GLY A 179 23.17 -1.50 6.43
N LEU A 180 23.37 -1.51 5.11
CA LEU A 180 24.72 -1.50 4.51
C LEU A 180 25.55 -0.29 4.94
N LEU A 181 24.96 0.91 4.93
CA LEU A 181 25.65 2.12 5.39
C LEU A 181 25.96 2.04 6.89
N ALA A 182 25.02 1.52 7.68
CA ALA A 182 25.17 1.39 9.13
C ALA A 182 26.28 0.41 9.51
N VAL A 183 26.37 -0.76 8.86
CA VAL A 183 27.41 -1.75 9.15
C VAL A 183 28.79 -1.31 8.65
N ALA A 184 28.87 -0.64 7.50
CA ALA A 184 30.12 -0.08 7.00
C ALA A 184 30.69 0.94 7.99
N ARG A 185 29.85 1.86 8.50
CA ARG A 185 30.27 2.83 9.52
C ARG A 185 30.74 2.14 10.80
N LEU A 186 29.95 1.20 11.33
CA LEU A 186 30.26 0.55 12.60
C LEU A 186 31.57 -0.23 12.54
N ASP A 187 31.84 -0.89 11.41
CA ASP A 187 33.05 -1.69 11.20
C ASP A 187 34.24 -0.85 10.70
N GLY A 188 34.07 0.46 10.52
CA GLY A 188 35.11 1.36 10.02
C GLY A 188 35.50 1.09 8.56
N VAL A 189 34.62 0.46 7.79
CA VAL A 189 34.82 0.20 6.36
C VAL A 189 34.55 1.49 5.59
N SER A 190 35.53 1.91 4.78
CA SER A 190 35.37 3.09 3.93
C SER A 190 34.32 2.83 2.85
N LEU A 191 33.42 3.78 2.65
CA LEU A 191 32.45 3.75 1.55
C LEU A 191 33.17 3.82 0.18
N PRO A 192 32.56 3.30 -0.90
CA PRO A 192 33.15 3.34 -2.23
C PRO A 192 33.39 4.78 -2.69
N THR A 193 34.47 4.98 -3.43
CA THR A 193 34.76 6.23 -4.14
C THR A 193 34.14 6.22 -5.54
N ALA A 194 33.84 7.39 -6.10
CA ALA A 194 33.25 7.51 -7.43
C ALA A 194 34.12 6.84 -8.51
N GLY A 195 33.53 5.86 -9.21
CA GLY A 195 34.21 5.04 -10.23
C GLY A 195 35.19 4.01 -9.68
N GLY A 196 35.24 3.83 -8.35
CA GLY A 196 36.08 2.85 -7.67
C GLY A 196 35.50 1.44 -7.67
N THR A 197 36.23 0.51 -7.06
CA THR A 197 35.77 -0.87 -6.86
C THR A 197 34.58 -0.92 -5.88
N PRO A 198 33.56 -1.75 -6.13
CA PRO A 198 32.52 -2.04 -5.14
C PRO A 198 33.10 -2.49 -3.81
N VAL A 199 32.47 -2.07 -2.72
CA VAL A 199 32.79 -2.49 -1.35
C VAL A 199 31.87 -3.65 -0.98
N ASP A 200 32.48 -4.77 -0.59
CA ASP A 200 31.78 -5.94 -0.07
C ASP A 200 31.60 -5.84 1.45
N LEU A 201 30.37 -5.97 1.90
CA LEU A 201 29.90 -5.88 3.28
C LEU A 201 29.22 -7.19 3.73
N SER A 202 29.35 -8.28 2.96
CA SER A 202 28.63 -9.53 3.21
C SER A 202 28.93 -10.10 4.59
N SER A 203 30.19 -10.09 5.03
CA SER A 203 30.58 -10.54 6.38
C SER A 203 30.06 -9.62 7.48
N SER A 204 30.15 -8.30 7.27
CA SER A 204 29.68 -7.28 8.20
C SER A 204 28.17 -7.39 8.42
N LEU A 205 27.41 -7.58 7.34
CA LEU A 205 25.97 -7.75 7.41
C LEU A 205 25.59 -9.11 8.02
N SER A 206 26.24 -10.21 7.62
CA SER A 206 25.97 -11.56 8.15
C SER A 206 26.09 -11.63 9.67
N SER A 207 27.06 -10.93 10.26
CA SER A 207 27.27 -10.92 11.72
C SER A 207 26.12 -10.29 12.52
N ARG A 208 25.17 -9.65 11.83
CA ARG A 208 24.08 -8.85 12.38
C ARG A 208 22.68 -9.33 11.96
N MET A 209 22.62 -10.36 11.13
CA MET A 209 21.39 -11.01 10.69
C MET A 209 21.03 -12.18 11.63
N PRO A 210 19.74 -12.54 11.73
CA PRO A 210 19.31 -13.79 12.35
C PRO A 210 19.98 -15.02 11.71
N SER A 211 20.18 -16.09 12.48
CA SER A 211 20.82 -17.32 12.00
C SER A 211 20.03 -18.08 10.92
N SER A 212 18.75 -17.76 10.73
CA SER A 212 17.91 -18.29 9.65
C SER A 212 18.21 -17.66 8.29
N ILE A 213 19.14 -16.69 8.24
CA ILE A 213 19.49 -15.92 7.04
C ILE A 213 20.97 -16.11 6.74
N SER A 214 21.27 -16.46 5.49
CA SER A 214 22.63 -16.52 4.98
C SER A 214 22.83 -15.45 3.92
N VAL A 215 23.67 -14.45 4.20
CA VAL A 215 23.97 -13.39 3.23
C VAL A 215 24.97 -13.92 2.21
N THR A 216 24.55 -13.98 0.94
CA THR A 216 25.40 -14.40 -0.19
C THR A 216 26.08 -13.21 -0.84
N THR A 217 25.39 -12.07 -0.93
CA THR A 217 25.91 -10.82 -1.48
C THR A 217 25.46 -9.62 -0.65
N ALA A 218 26.37 -8.71 -0.36
CA ALA A 218 26.06 -7.38 0.18
C ALA A 218 27.10 -6.38 -0.33
N GLN A 219 26.78 -5.64 -1.39
CA GLN A 219 27.71 -4.74 -2.07
C GLN A 219 27.18 -3.32 -2.18
N LEU A 220 28.10 -2.37 -2.05
CA LEU A 220 27.87 -0.94 -2.26
C LEU A 220 28.88 -0.41 -3.27
N SER A 221 28.43 0.32 -4.28
CA SER A 221 29.30 0.97 -5.26
C SER A 221 28.84 2.39 -5.58
N GLN A 222 29.76 3.21 -6.10
CA GLN A 222 29.45 4.52 -6.63
C GLN A 222 30.04 4.66 -8.04
N SER A 223 29.23 4.97 -9.03
CA SER A 223 29.69 5.22 -10.40
C SER A 223 30.51 6.52 -10.49
N SER A 224 31.22 6.72 -11.60
CA SER A 224 31.93 7.98 -11.88
C SER A 224 31.00 9.18 -12.01
N ALA A 225 29.72 8.95 -12.33
CA ALA A 225 28.67 9.96 -12.39
C ALA A 225 28.04 10.26 -11.00
N GLY A 226 28.50 9.61 -9.92
CA GLY A 226 28.00 9.82 -8.56
C GLY A 226 26.74 9.02 -8.22
N VAL A 227 26.24 8.16 -9.11
CA VAL A 227 25.12 7.25 -8.85
C VAL A 227 25.57 6.16 -7.88
N TRP A 228 24.81 5.96 -6.81
CA TRP A 228 25.02 4.91 -5.82
C TRP A 228 24.24 3.65 -6.21
N SER A 229 24.89 2.50 -6.12
CA SER A 229 24.25 1.20 -6.39
C SER A 229 24.42 0.29 -5.18
N TYR A 230 23.33 -0.35 -4.79
CA TYR A 230 23.21 -1.26 -3.66
C TYR A 230 22.76 -2.62 -4.21
N THR A 231 23.41 -3.69 -3.78
CA THR A 231 23.01 -5.06 -4.15
C THR A 231 23.09 -5.94 -2.92
N LEU A 232 21.97 -6.57 -2.56
CA LEU A 232 21.91 -7.60 -1.54
C LEU A 232 21.31 -8.87 -2.12
N GLU A 233 21.82 -10.00 -1.66
CA GLU A 233 21.23 -11.30 -1.87
C GLU A 233 21.43 -12.11 -0.60
N PHE A 234 20.36 -12.77 -0.15
CA PHE A 234 20.42 -13.67 0.99
C PHE A 234 19.41 -14.79 0.86
N GLU A 235 19.79 -15.94 1.43
CA GLU A 235 18.96 -17.13 1.55
C GLU A 235 18.25 -17.10 2.90
N TYR A 236 16.95 -17.35 2.89
CA TYR A 236 16.14 -17.51 4.09
C TYR A 236 15.63 -18.94 4.20
N THR A 237 15.83 -19.56 5.37
CA THR A 237 15.23 -20.85 5.67
C THR A 237 14.10 -20.65 6.67
N ASP A 238 12.85 -20.81 6.23
CA ASP A 238 11.71 -20.86 7.13
C ASP A 238 11.82 -22.08 8.04
N SER A 239 11.84 -21.85 9.36
CA SER A 239 11.89 -22.92 10.37
C SER A 239 10.56 -23.66 10.51
N THR A 240 9.48 -23.11 9.97
CA THR A 240 8.10 -23.60 10.04
C THR A 240 7.39 -23.46 8.70
N PRO A 241 7.94 -24.03 7.60
CA PRO A 241 7.37 -23.86 6.28
C PRO A 241 5.93 -24.39 6.24
N PRO A 242 4.98 -23.68 5.62
CA PRO A 242 3.56 -24.06 5.60
C PRO A 242 3.31 -25.49 5.11
N THR A 243 4.23 -26.03 4.30
CA THR A 243 4.08 -27.31 3.58
C THR A 243 5.19 -28.30 3.82
N GLY A 244 6.05 -28.05 4.82
CA GLY A 244 7.24 -28.87 5.02
C GLY A 244 8.30 -28.70 3.92
N ALA A 245 8.12 -27.73 3.01
CA ALA A 245 9.11 -27.36 2.00
C ALA A 245 10.39 -26.88 2.68
N THR A 246 11.52 -27.54 2.39
CA THR A 246 12.82 -27.22 2.99
C THR A 246 13.73 -26.41 2.07
N THR A 247 13.26 -26.05 0.88
CA THR A 247 14.04 -25.22 -0.06
C THR A 247 14.21 -23.83 0.54
N PRO A 248 15.45 -23.34 0.71
CA PRO A 248 15.68 -21.96 1.07
C PRO A 248 15.02 -21.00 0.07
N GLN A 249 14.51 -19.90 0.57
CA GLN A 249 13.93 -18.81 -0.20
C GLN A 249 15.02 -17.80 -0.53
N THR A 250 15.31 -17.61 -1.81
CA THR A 250 16.24 -16.58 -2.26
C THR A 250 15.56 -15.22 -2.26
N ILE A 251 16.22 -14.22 -1.64
CA ILE A 251 15.77 -12.83 -1.62
C ILE A 251 16.87 -11.95 -2.22
N GLY A 252 16.56 -11.35 -3.37
CA GLY A 252 17.44 -10.44 -4.10
C GLY A 252 16.92 -9.01 -4.05
N LEU A 253 17.74 -8.07 -3.61
CA LEU A 253 17.41 -6.64 -3.51
C LEU A 253 18.44 -5.82 -4.29
N ARG A 254 17.97 -4.87 -5.09
CA ARG A 254 18.83 -3.93 -5.81
C ARG A 254 18.27 -2.52 -5.73
N MET A 255 19.15 -1.53 -5.57
CA MET A 255 18.77 -0.13 -5.65
C MET A 255 19.82 0.67 -6.40
N GLU A 256 19.36 1.59 -7.25
CA GLU A 256 20.17 2.70 -7.71
C GLU A 256 19.58 4.02 -7.24
N HIS A 257 20.46 4.89 -6.76
CA HIS A 257 20.12 6.20 -6.21
C HIS A 257 21.01 7.26 -6.86
N THR A 258 20.36 8.22 -7.52
CA THR A 258 21.01 9.40 -8.11
C THR A 258 20.75 10.61 -7.23
N PRO A 259 21.77 11.12 -6.54
CA PRO A 259 21.67 12.38 -5.81
C PRO A 259 21.41 13.54 -6.75
N GLY A 260 20.57 14.48 -6.35
CA GLY A 260 20.35 15.74 -7.05
C GLY A 260 21.13 16.89 -6.43
N SER A 261 20.60 18.11 -6.58
CA SER A 261 21.24 19.34 -6.08
C SER A 261 21.19 19.52 -4.56
N SER A 262 20.40 18.72 -3.85
CA SER A 262 20.23 18.77 -2.39
C SER A 262 19.85 17.40 -1.83
N SER A 263 19.86 17.23 -0.51
CA SER A 263 19.32 16.04 0.18
C SER A 263 17.83 15.78 -0.07
N THR A 264 17.08 16.79 -0.53
CA THR A 264 15.65 16.69 -0.85
C THR A 264 15.38 16.68 -2.35
N ALA A 265 16.41 16.57 -3.18
CA ALA A 265 16.30 16.40 -4.62
C ALA A 265 17.05 15.15 -5.04
N TYR A 266 16.35 14.12 -5.50
CA TYR A 266 16.96 12.86 -5.93
C TYR A 266 15.99 12.01 -6.75
N GLU A 267 16.52 10.96 -7.38
CA GLU A 267 15.76 9.98 -8.14
C GLU A 267 16.42 8.61 -8.05
N GLY A 268 15.64 7.54 -8.02
CA GLY A 268 16.20 6.21 -7.95
C GLY A 268 15.19 5.11 -8.15
N VAL A 269 15.71 3.90 -8.33
CA VAL A 269 14.94 2.69 -8.63
C VAL A 269 15.31 1.61 -7.64
N ILE A 270 14.31 0.95 -7.07
CA ILE A 270 14.46 -0.29 -6.30
C ILE A 270 13.88 -1.43 -7.14
N GLN A 271 14.54 -2.58 -7.11
CA GLN A 271 14.00 -3.86 -7.53
C GLN A 271 14.15 -4.86 -6.39
N TYR A 272 13.15 -5.71 -6.24
CA TYR A 272 13.20 -6.80 -5.28
C TYR A 272 12.58 -8.06 -5.87
N GLN A 273 13.21 -9.20 -5.57
CA GLN A 273 12.79 -10.54 -5.95
C GLN A 273 12.80 -11.41 -4.69
N MET A 274 11.72 -12.13 -4.41
CA MET A 274 11.62 -13.02 -3.24
C MET A 274 10.93 -14.31 -3.63
N ASP A 275 11.59 -15.43 -3.41
CA ASP A 275 10.96 -16.73 -3.52
C ASP A 275 10.07 -17.02 -2.32
N ASP A 276 8.89 -17.58 -2.58
CA ASP A 276 7.88 -17.83 -1.57
C ASP A 276 7.05 -19.07 -1.90
N TYR A 277 6.26 -19.50 -0.93
CA TYR A 277 5.26 -20.53 -1.08
C TYR A 277 3.86 -19.93 -0.87
N TYR A 278 3.01 -20.03 -1.88
CA TYR A 278 1.68 -19.43 -1.90
C TYR A 278 0.58 -20.47 -1.76
N SER A 279 -0.36 -20.27 -0.83
CA SER A 279 -1.48 -21.18 -0.59
C SER A 279 -2.78 -20.42 -0.32
N PRO A 280 -3.88 -20.70 -1.05
CA PRO A 280 -3.98 -21.67 -2.15
C PRO A 280 -3.18 -21.23 -3.38
N SER A 281 -2.82 -22.17 -4.26
CA SER A 281 -1.91 -21.93 -5.42
C SER A 281 -2.30 -20.82 -6.41
N GLY A 282 -3.55 -20.35 -6.39
CA GLY A 282 -4.05 -19.35 -7.32
C GLY A 282 -4.08 -19.87 -8.76
N ASN A 283 -3.49 -19.10 -9.67
CA ASN A 283 -3.30 -19.45 -11.08
C ASN A 283 -2.05 -20.35 -11.31
N CYS A 284 -1.23 -20.56 -10.28
CA CYS A 284 -0.08 -21.45 -10.36
C CYS A 284 -0.45 -22.92 -10.20
N THR A 285 0.36 -23.81 -10.77
CA THR A 285 0.16 -25.24 -10.62
C THR A 285 0.39 -25.65 -9.16
N ALA A 286 -0.63 -26.18 -8.51
CA ALA A 286 -0.52 -26.69 -7.16
C ALA A 286 0.46 -27.86 -7.06
N ASP A 287 1.26 -27.88 -6.00
CA ASP A 287 2.10 -29.00 -5.60
C ASP A 287 1.28 -30.04 -4.81
N THR A 288 1.97 -31.05 -4.27
CA THR A 288 1.33 -32.12 -3.47
C THR A 288 0.72 -31.64 -2.15
N HIS A 289 0.95 -30.39 -1.75
CA HIS A 289 0.49 -29.78 -0.51
C HIS A 289 -0.59 -28.70 -0.75
N GLY A 290 -1.05 -28.52 -2.00
CA GLY A 290 -2.22 -27.69 -2.34
C GLY A 290 -1.92 -26.20 -2.57
N GLY A 291 -0.64 -25.79 -2.53
CA GLY A 291 -0.17 -24.45 -2.88
C GLY A 291 0.91 -24.51 -3.94
N ALA A 292 1.66 -23.45 -4.17
CA ALA A 292 2.66 -23.41 -5.24
C ALA A 292 3.89 -22.58 -4.83
N ASN A 293 5.05 -22.98 -5.35
CA ASN A 293 6.23 -22.11 -5.36
C ASN A 293 5.94 -20.92 -6.27
N ILE A 294 6.25 -19.73 -5.78
CA ILE A 294 6.12 -18.48 -6.53
C ILE A 294 7.33 -17.60 -6.32
N THR A 295 7.55 -16.65 -7.22
CA THR A 295 8.48 -15.54 -6.99
C THR A 295 7.70 -14.23 -7.00
N HIS A 296 7.85 -13.46 -5.92
CA HIS A 296 7.41 -12.07 -5.85
C HIS A 296 8.43 -11.20 -6.60
N ASN A 297 7.98 -10.45 -7.59
CA ASN A 297 8.79 -9.44 -8.26
C ASN A 297 8.19 -8.07 -7.97
N GLY A 298 9.03 -7.09 -7.65
CA GLY A 298 8.58 -5.72 -7.52
C GLY A 298 9.63 -4.70 -7.89
N SER A 299 9.15 -3.51 -8.24
CA SER A 299 9.98 -2.35 -8.51
C SER A 299 9.36 -1.09 -7.92
N LEU A 300 10.21 -0.13 -7.56
CA LEU A 300 9.81 1.22 -7.17
C LEU A 300 10.69 2.22 -7.91
N HIS A 301 10.11 3.00 -8.82
CA HIS A 301 10.75 4.24 -9.27
C HIS A 301 10.29 5.38 -8.37
N TYR A 302 11.22 6.17 -7.87
CA TYR A 302 10.92 7.30 -7.01
C TYR A 302 11.70 8.53 -7.44
N LYS A 303 11.08 9.70 -7.27
CA LYS A 303 11.68 11.00 -7.48
C LYS A 303 11.19 11.98 -6.45
N ARG A 304 12.12 12.73 -5.88
CA ARG A 304 11.84 13.76 -4.89
C ARG A 304 12.38 15.09 -5.38
N ASN A 305 11.59 16.14 -5.21
CA ASN A 305 12.01 17.53 -5.40
C ASN A 305 11.41 18.41 -4.30
N GLY A 306 12.20 18.67 -3.25
CA GLY A 306 11.71 19.34 -2.05
C GLY A 306 10.75 18.43 -1.28
N ASP A 307 9.52 18.90 -1.10
CA ASP A 307 8.44 18.12 -0.47
C ASP A 307 7.57 17.38 -1.50
N ASN A 308 7.71 17.65 -2.80
CA ASN A 308 7.02 16.88 -3.83
C ASN A 308 7.70 15.51 -4.01
N ILE A 309 6.90 14.44 -3.93
CA ILE A 309 7.32 13.07 -4.17
C ILE A 309 6.45 12.48 -5.29
N VAL A 310 7.11 11.93 -6.29
CA VAL A 310 6.48 11.11 -7.34
C VAL A 310 7.02 9.70 -7.20
N THR A 311 6.14 8.71 -7.13
CA THR A 311 6.52 7.30 -7.11
C THR A 311 5.66 6.46 -8.02
N GLN A 312 6.25 5.42 -8.59
CA GLN A 312 5.50 4.30 -9.12
C GLN A 312 6.06 2.99 -8.59
N HIS A 313 5.24 2.29 -7.82
CA HIS A 313 5.51 0.92 -7.38
C HIS A 313 4.77 -0.04 -8.30
N ARG A 314 5.45 -1.12 -8.68
CA ARG A 314 4.87 -2.23 -9.44
C ARG A 314 5.17 -3.53 -8.75
N TYR A 315 4.25 -4.47 -8.81
CA TYR A 315 4.40 -5.79 -8.23
C TYR A 315 3.71 -6.85 -9.09
N GLY A 316 4.33 -8.03 -9.19
CA GLY A 316 3.80 -9.17 -9.93
C GLY A 316 4.24 -10.48 -9.31
N ASN A 317 3.35 -11.49 -9.37
CA ASN A 317 3.63 -12.85 -8.94
C ASN A 317 3.86 -13.78 -10.12
N LEU A 318 4.95 -14.55 -10.09
CA LEU A 318 5.30 -15.53 -11.10
C LEU A 318 5.25 -16.94 -10.50
N CYS A 319 4.88 -17.95 -11.30
CA CYS A 319 4.93 -19.34 -10.85
C CYS A 319 6.35 -19.93 -10.90
N GLY A 320 6.76 -20.59 -9.82
CA GLY A 320 8.10 -21.15 -9.62
C GLY A 320 8.98 -20.24 -8.78
N HIS A 321 10.08 -20.80 -8.26
CA HIS A 321 11.19 -20.05 -7.63
C HIS A 321 12.17 -19.54 -8.69
N ASP A 322 13.01 -18.57 -8.33
CA ASP A 322 14.01 -17.94 -9.17
C ASP A 322 13.47 -17.30 -10.47
N GLN A 323 12.18 -16.94 -10.50
CA GLN A 323 11.58 -16.30 -11.67
C GLN A 323 11.75 -14.79 -11.65
N THR A 324 12.09 -14.21 -12.80
CA THR A 324 12.20 -12.76 -12.97
C THR A 324 11.43 -12.25 -14.17
N ASN A 325 10.82 -11.09 -13.99
CA ASN A 325 10.12 -10.33 -15.01
C ASN A 325 10.63 -8.89 -15.15
N PHE A 326 11.87 -8.66 -14.72
CA PHE A 326 12.53 -7.37 -14.90
C PHE A 326 12.96 -7.23 -16.37
N SER A 327 12.26 -6.37 -17.12
CA SER A 327 12.52 -6.13 -18.55
C SER A 327 13.69 -5.20 -18.82
N GLU A 328 14.09 -4.40 -17.83
CA GLU A 328 15.25 -3.52 -17.91
C GLU A 328 16.09 -3.57 -16.62
N ALA A 329 17.37 -3.24 -16.75
CA ALA A 329 18.23 -3.01 -15.60
C ALA A 329 17.83 -1.70 -14.90
N ILE A 330 18.00 -1.64 -13.58
CA ILE A 330 17.69 -0.46 -12.75
C ILE A 330 18.36 0.85 -13.21
N THR A 331 19.41 0.76 -14.05
CA THR A 331 20.13 1.88 -14.67
C THR A 331 19.30 2.71 -15.64
N GLY A 332 18.22 2.16 -16.19
CA GLY A 332 17.41 2.81 -17.23
C GLY A 332 16.45 3.90 -16.73
N LYS A 333 16.08 3.93 -15.43
CA LYS A 333 15.01 4.81 -14.89
C LYS A 333 13.76 4.89 -15.80
N THR A 334 13.33 3.75 -16.33
CA THR A 334 12.18 3.65 -17.23
C THR A 334 11.00 2.95 -16.57
N LEU A 335 9.82 3.11 -17.17
CA LEU A 335 8.60 2.38 -16.83
C LEU A 335 8.76 0.84 -16.84
N GLN A 336 9.85 0.29 -17.37
CA GLN A 336 10.01 -1.14 -17.66
C GLN A 336 10.85 -1.87 -16.61
N HIS A 337 10.98 -1.33 -15.39
CA HIS A 337 11.65 -2.04 -14.29
C HIS A 337 10.86 -3.25 -13.79
N LEU A 338 9.58 -3.36 -14.11
CA LEU A 338 8.77 -4.58 -14.06
C LEU A 338 7.71 -4.50 -15.16
N SER A 339 7.82 -5.38 -16.17
CA SER A 339 6.92 -5.37 -17.32
C SER A 339 5.58 -6.04 -16.99
N PRO A 340 4.43 -5.40 -17.29
CA PRO A 340 3.13 -6.05 -17.22
C PRO A 340 2.90 -7.00 -18.41
N THR A 341 3.62 -6.82 -19.53
CA THR A 341 3.38 -7.56 -20.79
C THR A 341 3.96 -8.98 -20.85
N SER A 342 4.37 -9.51 -19.71
CA SER A 342 5.18 -10.72 -19.60
C SER A 342 4.58 -11.67 -18.56
N ALA A 343 5.12 -12.89 -18.44
CA ALA A 343 4.49 -14.04 -17.76
C ALA A 343 4.41 -13.92 -16.22
N TRP A 344 3.64 -12.96 -15.72
CA TRP A 344 3.07 -13.04 -14.38
C TRP A 344 1.81 -13.90 -14.40
N ASP A 345 1.43 -14.48 -13.26
CA ASP A 345 0.37 -15.48 -13.20
C ASP A 345 -0.75 -15.08 -12.23
N ASN A 346 -0.43 -14.81 -10.96
CA ASN A 346 -1.44 -14.55 -9.93
C ASN A 346 -1.96 -13.11 -10.00
N ASN A 347 -1.32 -12.17 -9.33
CA ASN A 347 -1.75 -10.78 -9.31
C ASN A 347 -0.65 -9.87 -9.87
N PHE A 348 -1.07 -8.79 -10.51
CA PHE A 348 -0.21 -7.67 -10.85
C PHE A 348 -0.82 -6.39 -10.31
N SER A 349 -0.02 -5.53 -9.69
CA SER A 349 -0.47 -4.24 -9.21
C SER A 349 0.50 -3.11 -9.52
N ILE A 350 -0.06 -1.91 -9.68
CA ILE A 350 0.65 -0.66 -9.94
C ILE A 350 0.08 0.40 -9.01
N LEU A 351 0.93 0.97 -8.16
CA LEU A 351 0.64 2.20 -7.45
C LEU A 351 1.39 3.34 -8.14
N THR A 352 0.67 4.34 -8.64
CA THR A 352 1.28 5.61 -9.08
C THR A 352 0.82 6.72 -8.15
N ALA A 353 1.75 7.49 -7.60
CA ALA A 353 1.45 8.53 -6.64
C ALA A 353 2.27 9.79 -6.89
N GLU A 354 1.63 10.94 -6.76
CA GLU A 354 2.26 12.27 -6.76
C GLU A 354 1.67 13.07 -5.60
N PHE A 355 2.51 13.44 -4.64
CA PHE A 355 2.03 14.01 -3.38
C PHE A 355 3.05 14.91 -2.67
N ASP A 356 2.52 15.79 -1.81
CA ASP A 356 3.29 16.58 -0.88
C ASP A 356 3.62 15.76 0.37
N ARG A 357 4.91 15.63 0.68
CA ARG A 357 5.41 14.84 1.81
C ARG A 357 4.92 15.33 3.16
N THR A 358 4.62 16.62 3.31
CA THR A 358 4.29 17.24 4.60
C THR A 358 2.87 16.92 5.04
N ASP A 359 1.90 17.01 4.14
CA ASP A 359 0.49 16.78 4.46
C ASP A 359 -0.13 15.56 3.74
N ARG A 360 0.54 15.01 2.72
CA ARG A 360 0.10 13.90 1.83
C ARG A 360 -0.98 14.29 0.83
N SER A 361 -1.27 15.58 0.70
CA SER A 361 -2.13 16.06 -0.38
C SER A 361 -1.52 15.72 -1.73
N GLY A 362 -2.37 15.40 -2.69
CA GLY A 362 -1.93 14.84 -3.96
C GLY A 362 -2.90 13.80 -4.49
N SER A 363 -2.40 12.94 -5.37
CA SER A 363 -3.22 11.94 -6.06
C SER A 363 -2.51 10.60 -6.15
N TYR A 364 -3.31 9.55 -6.01
CA TYR A 364 -2.85 8.16 -5.89
C TYR A 364 -3.76 7.29 -6.75
N ALA A 365 -3.17 6.47 -7.61
CA ALA A 365 -3.88 5.48 -8.41
C ALA A 365 -3.31 4.10 -8.09
N TYR A 366 -4.10 3.28 -7.41
CA TYR A 366 -3.79 1.87 -7.16
C TYR A 366 -4.57 1.01 -8.14
N THR A 367 -3.85 0.39 -9.07
CA THR A 367 -4.39 -0.49 -10.10
C THR A 367 -4.02 -1.93 -9.76
N TRP A 368 -4.95 -2.86 -9.84
CA TRP A 368 -4.66 -4.29 -9.72
C TRP A 368 -5.42 -5.12 -10.73
N GLN A 369 -4.85 -6.25 -11.12
CA GLN A 369 -5.45 -7.19 -12.03
C GLN A 369 -5.29 -8.62 -11.50
N ALA A 370 -6.40 -9.37 -11.51
CA ALA A 370 -6.49 -10.73 -10.99
C ALA A 370 -6.23 -11.75 -12.11
N GLY A 371 -4.96 -12.00 -12.37
CA GLY A 371 -4.51 -12.95 -13.39
C GLY A 371 -4.21 -12.33 -14.73
N PHE A 372 -3.23 -12.91 -15.43
CA PHE A 372 -2.73 -12.39 -16.72
C PHE A 372 -3.81 -12.33 -17.80
N GLY A 373 -4.76 -13.26 -17.77
CA GLY A 373 -5.86 -13.35 -18.73
C GLY A 373 -7.05 -12.42 -18.46
N ASP A 374 -7.04 -11.70 -17.34
CA ASP A 374 -8.11 -10.76 -17.01
C ASP A 374 -8.11 -9.56 -17.98
N GLY A 375 -9.28 -9.29 -18.55
CA GLY A 375 -9.46 -8.30 -19.62
C GLY A 375 -9.44 -6.85 -19.12
N SER A 376 -9.54 -6.62 -17.80
CA SER A 376 -9.62 -5.28 -17.23
C SER A 376 -8.95 -5.20 -15.87
N SER A 377 -8.37 -4.03 -15.57
CA SER A 377 -7.84 -3.77 -14.23
C SER A 377 -8.91 -3.14 -13.35
N ARG A 378 -8.83 -3.38 -12.05
CA ARG A 378 -9.56 -2.64 -11.03
C ARG A 378 -8.70 -1.50 -10.52
N ILE A 379 -9.30 -0.34 -10.31
CA ILE A 379 -8.59 0.89 -9.98
C ILE A 379 -9.26 1.56 -8.79
N LEU A 380 -8.47 1.83 -7.75
CA LEU A 380 -8.78 2.76 -6.68
C LEU A 380 -7.99 4.03 -6.89
N PHE A 381 -8.69 5.12 -7.19
CA PHE A 381 -8.10 6.45 -7.28
C PHE A 381 -8.45 7.25 -6.03
N VAL A 382 -7.48 7.93 -5.45
CA VAL A 382 -7.67 8.80 -4.29
C VAL A 382 -7.03 10.15 -4.55
N GLY A 383 -7.81 11.21 -4.37
CA GLY A 383 -7.34 12.59 -4.35
C GLY A 383 -7.50 13.19 -2.95
N LEU A 384 -6.42 13.77 -2.41
CA LEU A 384 -6.41 14.42 -1.10
C LEU A 384 -6.07 15.91 -1.25
N ASN A 385 -6.86 16.78 -0.63
CA ASN A 385 -6.64 18.22 -0.66
C ASN A 385 -5.65 18.67 0.42
N SER A 386 -4.91 19.74 0.14
CA SER A 386 -4.03 20.41 1.10
C SER A 386 -4.82 21.12 2.21
N GLY A 387 -4.26 21.22 3.42
CA GLY A 387 -4.77 22.13 4.46
C GLY A 387 -6.04 21.68 5.20
N GLY A 388 -6.43 20.42 5.04
CA GLY A 388 -7.58 19.81 5.71
C GLY A 388 -7.61 18.29 5.54
N ASN A 389 -6.90 17.78 4.54
CA ASN A 389 -6.81 16.36 4.18
C ASN A 389 -8.20 15.71 4.09
N ASP A 390 -9.19 16.47 3.67
CA ASP A 390 -10.37 15.90 3.05
C ASP A 390 -10.04 15.51 1.61
N GLY A 391 -10.89 14.69 1.01
CA GLY A 391 -10.62 14.18 -0.31
C GLY A 391 -11.74 13.31 -0.82
N GLU A 392 -11.49 12.69 -1.96
CA GLU A 392 -12.42 11.74 -2.55
C GLU A 392 -11.66 10.52 -3.03
N SER A 393 -12.33 9.38 -2.91
CA SER A 393 -11.89 8.11 -3.45
C SER A 393 -12.89 7.64 -4.50
N TYR A 394 -12.36 6.94 -5.48
CA TYR A 394 -13.08 6.47 -6.64
C TYR A 394 -12.69 5.03 -6.95
N TYR A 395 -13.67 4.23 -7.32
CA TYR A 395 -13.45 2.87 -7.78
C TYR A 395 -14.09 2.64 -9.15
N GLY A 396 -13.39 1.91 -10.00
CA GLY A 396 -13.91 1.42 -11.26
C GLY A 396 -12.90 0.54 -11.97
N TYR A 397 -13.15 0.32 -13.26
CA TYR A 397 -12.35 -0.51 -14.13
C TYR A 397 -11.60 0.33 -15.16
N GLY A 398 -10.38 -0.10 -15.48
CA GLY A 398 -9.58 0.41 -16.57
C GLY A 398 -9.18 -0.68 -17.55
N ASP A 399 -8.38 -0.30 -18.53
CA ASP A 399 -7.72 -1.27 -19.42
C ASP A 399 -6.91 -2.29 -18.60
N SER A 400 -6.68 -3.48 -19.18
CA SER A 400 -5.75 -4.44 -18.59
C SER A 400 -4.36 -3.81 -18.42
N VAL A 401 -3.60 -4.24 -17.40
CA VAL A 401 -2.26 -3.69 -17.13
C VAL A 401 -1.29 -3.92 -18.30
N ASN A 402 -1.57 -4.90 -19.14
CA ASN A 402 -0.82 -5.21 -20.36
C ASN A 402 -1.10 -4.20 -21.49
N ALA A 403 -2.28 -3.59 -21.50
CA ALA A 403 -2.68 -2.60 -22.49
C ALA A 403 -2.35 -1.16 -22.03
N SER A 404 -2.50 -0.86 -20.73
CA SER A 404 -2.27 0.48 -20.18
C SER A 404 -1.80 0.41 -18.72
N THR A 405 -0.79 1.22 -18.38
CA THR A 405 -0.31 1.38 -16.99
C THR A 405 -0.71 2.73 -16.40
N SER A 406 -1.76 3.34 -16.95
CA SER A 406 -2.10 4.74 -16.72
C SER A 406 -2.87 4.99 -15.41
N GLY A 407 -3.51 3.96 -14.86
CA GLY A 407 -4.38 4.08 -13.69
C GLY A 407 -5.68 4.86 -13.96
N ASP A 408 -6.12 4.94 -15.21
CA ASP A 408 -7.38 5.61 -15.58
C ASP A 408 -8.59 4.73 -15.35
N ILE A 409 -9.56 5.24 -14.58
CA ILE A 409 -10.90 4.65 -14.52
C ILE A 409 -11.59 4.98 -15.85
N THR A 410 -11.91 3.94 -16.63
CA THR A 410 -12.61 4.05 -17.91
C THR A 410 -14.12 3.86 -17.74
N GLY A 411 -14.54 3.14 -16.70
CA GLY A 411 -15.94 2.89 -16.41
C GLY A 411 -16.15 1.88 -15.29
N LEU A 412 -17.35 1.30 -15.22
CA LEU A 412 -17.73 0.26 -14.27
C LEU A 412 -18.41 -0.91 -15.00
N TYR A 413 -17.95 -2.12 -14.72
CA TYR A 413 -18.70 -3.35 -15.01
C TYR A 413 -19.55 -3.69 -13.79
N CYS A 414 -20.85 -3.48 -13.89
CA CYS A 414 -21.78 -3.81 -12.79
C CYS A 414 -21.97 -5.31 -12.64
N ASN A 415 -21.77 -6.07 -13.72
CA ASN A 415 -21.93 -7.52 -13.76
C ASN A 415 -20.78 -8.17 -14.55
N TRP A 416 -19.59 -8.21 -13.96
CA TRP A 416 -18.40 -8.78 -14.60
C TRP A 416 -18.47 -10.30 -14.76
N ALA A 417 -18.84 -11.00 -13.68
CA ALA A 417 -18.78 -12.46 -13.57
C ALA A 417 -20.14 -13.14 -13.40
N GLY A 418 -21.24 -12.38 -13.42
CA GLY A 418 -22.58 -12.95 -13.36
C GLY A 418 -23.13 -13.33 -14.73
N PRO A 419 -24.39 -13.77 -14.77
CA PRO A 419 -25.06 -14.19 -16.01
C PRO A 419 -25.11 -13.08 -17.07
N GLY A 420 -25.17 -13.47 -18.35
CA GLY A 420 -25.27 -12.52 -19.46
C GLY A 420 -23.92 -12.04 -19.98
N THR A 421 -23.86 -10.79 -20.42
CA THR A 421 -22.66 -10.17 -20.99
C THR A 421 -22.16 -9.06 -20.08
N HIS A 422 -20.86 -8.98 -19.81
CA HIS A 422 -20.30 -7.81 -19.11
C HIS A 422 -20.20 -6.62 -20.09
N THR A 423 -20.83 -5.50 -19.73
CA THR A 423 -20.75 -4.24 -20.51
C THR A 423 -20.14 -3.16 -19.62
N LEU A 424 -19.16 -2.43 -20.16
CA LEU A 424 -18.55 -1.31 -19.48
C LEU A 424 -19.46 -0.08 -19.61
N HIS A 425 -19.86 0.50 -18.49
CA HIS A 425 -20.59 1.77 -18.46
C HIS A 425 -19.66 2.88 -18.04
N ALA A 426 -19.86 4.10 -18.53
CA ALA A 426 -19.05 5.27 -18.16
C ALA A 426 -19.37 5.78 -16.74
N TYR A 427 -19.36 4.90 -15.75
CA TYR A 427 -19.61 5.19 -14.35
C TYR A 427 -18.38 4.95 -13.48
N ALA A 428 -18.37 5.55 -12.30
CA ALA A 428 -17.45 5.22 -11.23
C ALA A 428 -18.19 5.24 -9.88
N GLN A 429 -17.70 4.46 -8.95
CA GLN A 429 -18.10 4.55 -7.54
C GLN A 429 -17.31 5.67 -6.86
N ARG A 430 -17.90 6.36 -5.89
CA ARG A 430 -17.27 7.51 -5.19
C ARG A 430 -17.52 7.47 -3.69
N GLN A 431 -16.53 7.85 -2.89
CA GLN A 431 -16.70 8.20 -1.48
C GLN A 431 -15.92 9.47 -1.12
N PHE A 432 -16.56 10.37 -0.40
CA PHE A 432 -15.90 11.52 0.24
C PHE A 432 -15.20 11.08 1.52
N LEU A 433 -13.97 11.52 1.69
CA LEU A 433 -13.10 11.17 2.80
C LEU A 433 -12.83 12.39 3.66
N SER A 434 -12.93 12.24 4.97
CA SER A 434 -12.55 13.27 5.94
C SER A 434 -11.69 12.65 7.03
N TYR A 435 -10.51 13.22 7.28
CA TYR A 435 -9.65 12.71 8.33
C TYR A 435 -10.19 13.07 9.72
N SER A 436 -10.43 12.05 10.55
CA SER A 436 -10.83 12.18 11.94
C SER A 436 -9.63 11.99 12.85
N SER A 437 -9.20 13.05 13.53
CA SER A 437 -8.07 13.00 14.47
C SER A 437 -8.39 12.24 15.77
N SER A 438 -9.67 12.02 16.09
CA SER A 438 -10.09 11.26 17.27
C SER A 438 -9.94 9.76 17.06
N SER A 439 -10.35 9.24 15.90
CA SER A 439 -10.19 7.83 15.53
C SER A 439 -8.89 7.54 14.77
N ASN A 440 -8.19 8.58 14.30
CA ASN A 440 -7.02 8.49 13.42
C ASN A 440 -7.30 7.70 12.13
N GLN A 441 -8.49 7.88 11.56
CA GLN A 441 -8.95 7.22 10.34
C GLN A 441 -9.60 8.25 9.40
N TYR A 442 -9.74 7.89 8.14
CA TYR A 442 -10.59 8.64 7.21
C TYR A 442 -12.01 8.09 7.31
N GLU A 443 -12.95 8.96 7.60
CA GLU A 443 -14.37 8.65 7.81
C GLU A 443 -15.20 9.37 6.75
N LEU A 444 -16.44 8.93 6.56
CA LEU A 444 -17.42 9.65 5.76
C LEU A 444 -17.95 10.85 6.55
N SER A 445 -18.11 12.01 5.91
CA SER A 445 -18.77 13.16 6.55
C SER A 445 -20.26 12.93 6.84
N SER A 446 -20.89 12.03 6.07
CA SER A 446 -22.26 11.54 6.21
C SER A 446 -22.48 10.36 5.25
N SER A 447 -23.55 9.57 5.40
CA SER A 447 -23.91 8.51 4.44
C SER A 447 -24.22 9.04 3.04
N ALA A 448 -24.71 10.29 2.91
CA ALA A 448 -24.91 10.96 1.62
C ALA A 448 -23.60 11.34 0.90
N SER A 449 -22.45 11.00 1.47
CA SER A 449 -21.13 11.27 0.90
C SER A 449 -20.58 10.11 0.08
N SER A 450 -21.43 9.12 -0.25
CA SER A 450 -21.10 7.94 -1.05
C SER A 450 -21.99 7.88 -2.29
N ASN A 451 -21.43 7.45 -3.42
CA ASN A 451 -22.12 7.05 -4.63
C ASN A 451 -21.62 5.64 -5.00
N ILE A 452 -22.22 4.61 -4.39
CA ILE A 452 -21.74 3.21 -4.49
C ILE A 452 -22.86 2.19 -4.75
N ARG A 453 -24.12 2.63 -4.85
CA ARG A 453 -25.27 1.71 -4.96
C ARG A 453 -25.66 1.51 -6.42
N TYR A 454 -25.75 0.25 -6.82
CA TYR A 454 -26.21 -0.19 -8.14
C TYR A 454 -26.63 -1.67 -8.03
N ALA A 455 -27.36 -2.16 -9.03
CA ALA A 455 -27.69 -3.58 -9.13
C ALA A 455 -26.61 -4.31 -9.94
N PRO A 456 -26.16 -5.52 -9.54
CA PRO A 456 -25.12 -6.24 -10.26
C PRO A 456 -25.65 -6.91 -11.54
N THR A 457 -26.23 -6.11 -12.43
CA THR A 457 -26.83 -6.53 -13.72
C THR A 457 -26.05 -5.92 -14.88
N THR A 458 -26.27 -6.41 -16.10
CA THR A 458 -25.63 -5.86 -17.31
C THR A 458 -25.92 -4.37 -17.49
N SER A 459 -27.07 -3.89 -17.03
CA SER A 459 -27.50 -2.49 -17.14
C SER A 459 -27.13 -1.61 -15.94
N CYS A 460 -26.58 -2.19 -14.86
CA CYS A 460 -26.44 -1.57 -13.54
C CYS A 460 -27.76 -1.22 -12.84
N LEU A 461 -28.90 -1.50 -13.47
CA LEU A 461 -30.21 -1.11 -13.00
C LEU A 461 -30.96 -2.32 -12.46
N TYR A 462 -31.82 -2.03 -11.48
CA TYR A 462 -32.78 -2.98 -10.97
C TYR A 462 -34.00 -2.98 -11.90
N GLU A 463 -34.28 -4.09 -12.58
CA GLU A 463 -35.44 -4.19 -13.47
C GLU A 463 -36.72 -4.48 -12.68
N THR A 464 -37.72 -3.62 -12.84
CA THR A 464 -38.96 -3.61 -12.03
C THR A 464 -40.12 -4.40 -12.63
N GLU A 465 -39.96 -4.97 -13.82
CA GLU A 465 -41.02 -5.73 -14.54
C GLU A 465 -40.60 -7.17 -14.84
N VAL A 466 -40.19 -7.93 -13.82
CA VAL A 466 -40.02 -9.37 -14.00
C VAL A 466 -41.37 -10.06 -13.77
N THR A 467 -42.05 -10.48 -14.86
CA THR A 467 -43.15 -11.45 -14.76
C THR A 467 -42.57 -12.80 -14.34
N GLY A 468 -42.35 -13.01 -13.04
CA GLY A 468 -41.67 -14.18 -12.49
C GLY A 468 -41.28 -14.02 -11.03
N ASN A 469 -40.24 -14.74 -10.61
CA ASN A 469 -39.62 -14.57 -9.29
C ASN A 469 -38.74 -13.30 -9.28
N GLU A 470 -38.81 -12.55 -8.19
CA GLU A 470 -38.13 -11.28 -7.97
C GLU A 470 -36.61 -11.41 -7.87
N PHE A 471 -35.85 -10.50 -8.52
CA PHE A 471 -34.40 -10.47 -8.44
C PHE A 471 -33.93 -9.99 -7.06
N ARG A 472 -33.05 -10.73 -6.39
CA ARG A 472 -32.46 -10.35 -5.10
C ARG A 472 -30.97 -10.59 -5.11
N TYR A 473 -30.23 -9.76 -4.41
CA TYR A 473 -28.80 -9.96 -4.16
C TYR A 473 -28.47 -9.43 -2.76
N ASP A 474 -27.45 -10.02 -2.14
CA ASP A 474 -26.94 -9.64 -0.82
C ASP A 474 -26.26 -8.28 -0.92
N ARG A 475 -26.96 -7.23 -0.49
CA ARG A 475 -26.54 -5.85 -0.68
C ARG A 475 -25.82 -5.30 0.54
N ASP A 476 -26.22 -5.72 1.73
CA ASP A 476 -25.56 -5.30 2.98
C ASP A 476 -24.39 -6.20 3.40
N ILE A 477 -24.09 -7.23 2.59
CA ILE A 477 -22.87 -8.03 2.64
C ILE A 477 -22.87 -9.00 3.85
N ASP A 478 -24.04 -9.33 4.38
CA ASP A 478 -24.17 -10.22 5.54
C ASP A 478 -24.30 -11.71 5.18
N SER A 479 -24.30 -12.02 3.86
CA SER A 479 -24.48 -13.36 3.29
C SER A 479 -25.88 -13.97 3.48
N VAL A 480 -26.88 -13.17 3.83
CA VAL A 480 -28.27 -13.57 4.02
C VAL A 480 -29.13 -12.98 2.91
N LEU A 481 -29.81 -13.84 2.13
CA LEU A 481 -30.72 -13.39 1.06
C LEU A 481 -32.17 -13.29 1.51
N THR A 482 -32.52 -13.84 2.67
CA THR A 482 -33.92 -14.00 3.09
C THR A 482 -34.51 -12.75 3.73
N ASP A 483 -33.65 -11.89 4.27
CA ASP A 483 -33.96 -10.58 4.85
C ASP A 483 -33.79 -9.45 3.84
N GLU A 484 -33.27 -9.73 2.64
CA GLU A 484 -33.48 -8.93 1.44
C GLU A 484 -34.96 -9.06 0.99
N THR A 485 -35.83 -8.32 1.68
CA THR A 485 -37.30 -8.20 1.49
C THR A 485 -37.66 -6.93 0.73
N ASP A 486 -38.82 -6.77 0.15
CA ASP A 486 -39.26 -5.57 -0.61
C ASP A 486 -39.06 -4.18 0.08
N VAL A 487 -38.78 -4.14 1.38
CA VAL A 487 -38.45 -2.93 2.16
C VAL A 487 -36.93 -2.71 2.30
N THR A 488 -36.16 -3.77 2.18
CA THR A 488 -34.69 -3.85 2.13
C THR A 488 -34.23 -4.10 0.68
N ALA A 489 -34.58 -5.20 0.03
CA ALA A 489 -34.66 -5.32 -1.43
C ALA A 489 -35.61 -4.26 -2.02
N LEU A 490 -35.16 -3.48 -3.00
CA LEU A 490 -35.94 -2.41 -3.60
C LEU A 490 -37.07 -2.97 -4.48
N VAL A 491 -38.25 -3.31 -3.92
CA VAL A 491 -39.39 -3.77 -4.72
C VAL A 491 -40.61 -2.87 -4.67
N TYR A 492 -40.88 -2.37 -5.87
CA TYR A 492 -42.02 -1.59 -6.29
C TYR A 492 -43.32 -2.38 -6.11
N SER A 493 -44.34 -1.77 -5.52
CA SER A 493 -45.72 -2.21 -5.70
C SER A 493 -46.38 -1.32 -6.77
N SER A 494 -47.05 -1.96 -7.72
CA SER A 494 -47.62 -1.36 -8.93
C SER A 494 -48.39 -0.06 -8.69
N GLY A 495 -47.87 1.05 -9.19
CA GLY A 495 -48.57 2.33 -9.29
C GLY A 495 -47.67 3.52 -8.92
N SER A 496 -46.96 4.07 -9.91
CA SER A 496 -46.06 5.23 -9.84
C SER A 496 -44.81 5.05 -8.96
N ALA A 497 -43.63 5.05 -9.60
CA ALA A 497 -42.35 5.01 -8.90
C ALA A 497 -42.27 6.18 -7.90
N PRO A 498 -42.01 5.94 -6.60
CA PRO A 498 -41.62 7.01 -5.69
C PRO A 498 -40.42 7.75 -6.27
N THR A 499 -40.34 9.06 -6.07
CA THR A 499 -39.11 9.82 -6.36
C THR A 499 -37.94 9.16 -5.61
N GLY A 500 -36.98 8.59 -6.35
CA GLY A 500 -35.86 7.81 -5.77
C GLY A 500 -36.00 6.29 -5.86
N TYR A 501 -36.60 5.76 -6.94
CA TYR A 501 -36.68 4.31 -7.25
C TYR A 501 -35.81 3.92 -8.46
N ASN A 502 -34.89 4.82 -8.85
CA ASN A 502 -33.91 4.68 -9.93
C ASN A 502 -32.50 4.62 -9.31
N ASP A 503 -32.25 3.69 -8.39
CA ASP A 503 -31.10 3.72 -7.46
C ASP A 503 -29.77 3.32 -8.10
N LEU A 504 -29.51 3.82 -9.31
CA LEU A 504 -28.18 4.03 -9.83
C LEU A 504 -27.57 5.23 -9.08
N ASP A 505 -26.91 4.92 -7.98
CA ASP A 505 -26.13 5.87 -7.19
C ASP A 505 -24.65 5.73 -7.57
N LEU A 506 -24.34 6.06 -8.82
CA LEU A 506 -22.98 6.05 -9.35
C LEU A 506 -22.64 7.43 -9.90
N MET A 507 -21.35 7.78 -9.85
CA MET A 507 -20.85 8.96 -10.53
C MET A 507 -20.86 8.71 -12.05
N SER A 508 -21.38 9.68 -12.80
CA SER A 508 -21.33 9.71 -14.27
C SER A 508 -20.32 10.77 -14.76
N PRO A 509 -20.03 10.86 -16.07
CA PRO A 509 -19.19 11.91 -16.62
C PRO A 509 -19.87 13.28 -16.59
N THR A 510 -21.11 13.38 -16.11
CA THR A 510 -21.81 14.65 -15.92
C THR A 510 -21.85 15.03 -14.46
N ILE A 511 -21.26 16.19 -14.12
CA ILE A 511 -21.27 16.78 -12.78
C ILE A 511 -21.99 18.12 -12.84
N GLY A 512 -23.13 18.22 -12.16
CA GLY A 512 -23.98 19.40 -12.24
C GLY A 512 -24.48 19.64 -13.67
N SER A 513 -24.04 20.73 -14.30
CA SER A 513 -24.39 21.08 -15.69
C SER A 513 -23.26 20.82 -16.70
N THR A 514 -22.12 20.31 -16.24
CA THR A 514 -20.94 20.07 -17.07
C THR A 514 -20.83 18.59 -17.39
N THR A 515 -20.74 18.26 -18.68
CA THR A 515 -20.44 16.90 -19.16
C THR A 515 -19.00 16.85 -19.65
N TYR A 516 -18.22 15.97 -19.04
CA TYR A 516 -16.83 15.69 -19.40
C TYR A 516 -16.75 14.61 -20.47
N THR A 517 -15.62 14.53 -21.17
CA THR A 517 -15.36 13.57 -22.26
C THR A 517 -15.22 12.13 -21.78
N SER A 518 -14.82 11.93 -20.52
CA SER A 518 -14.68 10.61 -19.89
C SER A 518 -14.97 10.70 -18.39
N ILE A 519 -15.16 9.54 -17.75
CA ILE A 519 -15.33 9.50 -16.28
C ILE A 519 -14.05 9.96 -15.57
N MET A 520 -12.86 9.62 -16.07
CA MET A 520 -11.60 10.10 -15.51
C MET A 520 -11.45 11.62 -15.62
N ASP A 521 -11.86 12.22 -16.75
CA ASP A 521 -11.85 13.67 -16.91
C ASP A 521 -12.77 14.34 -15.90
N ALA A 522 -13.92 13.72 -15.58
CA ALA A 522 -14.84 14.21 -14.56
C ALA A 522 -14.20 14.13 -13.16
N ILE A 523 -13.50 13.03 -12.84
CA ILE A 523 -12.78 12.84 -11.57
C ILE A 523 -11.69 13.90 -11.39
N VAL A 524 -10.82 14.08 -12.38
CA VAL A 524 -9.66 14.97 -12.28
C VAL A 524 -10.06 16.45 -12.37
N ASN A 525 -10.81 16.82 -13.41
CA ASN A 525 -11.11 18.24 -13.68
C ASN A 525 -12.27 18.76 -12.85
N GLY A 526 -13.29 17.93 -12.59
CA GLY A 526 -14.46 18.33 -11.83
C GLY A 526 -14.19 18.59 -10.36
N ARG A 527 -13.06 18.12 -9.85
CA ARG A 527 -12.70 18.15 -8.42
C ARG A 527 -11.31 18.73 -8.14
N HIS A 528 -10.63 19.25 -9.17
CA HIS A 528 -9.31 19.88 -9.08
C HIS A 528 -8.19 18.95 -8.59
N PHE A 529 -8.29 17.65 -8.84
CA PHE A 529 -7.18 16.73 -8.67
C PHE A 529 -6.26 16.76 -9.90
N SER A 530 -5.08 16.17 -9.77
CA SER A 530 -4.18 15.93 -10.91
C SER A 530 -4.02 14.43 -11.09
N LYS A 531 -3.92 13.96 -12.33
CA LYS A 531 -3.57 12.56 -12.55
C LYS A 531 -2.11 12.36 -12.16
N PRO A 532 -1.77 11.41 -11.27
CA PRO A 532 -0.39 11.15 -10.92
C PRO A 532 0.34 10.60 -12.15
N THR A 533 1.55 11.09 -12.38
CA THR A 533 2.36 10.68 -13.53
C THR A 533 3.53 9.80 -13.09
N TYR A 534 4.09 9.06 -14.04
CA TYR A 534 5.32 8.31 -13.78
C TYR A 534 6.48 9.30 -13.47
N PRO A 535 7.38 8.99 -12.50
CA PRO A 535 8.46 9.90 -12.09
C PRO A 535 9.41 10.37 -13.20
#